data_AF-A0A535WQK3-F1
#
_entry.id   AF-A0A535WQK3-F1
#
_cell.length_a   1.000
_cell.length_b   1.000
_cell.length_c   1.000
_cell.angle_alpha   90.00
_cell.angle_beta   90.00
_cell.angle_gamma   90.00
#
_symmetry.space_group_name_H-M   'P 1'
#
loop_
_entity.id
_entity.type
_entity.pdbx_description
1 polymer ?
#
loop_
_entity_poly.entity_id
_entity_poly.type
_entity_poly.pdbx_seq_one_letter_code
_entity_poly.pdbx_strand_id
1 'polypeptide(L)'
;MLSPDGKWWWDGAQWVPVTPGSPLPAGNRRAKVPTVVAIIALVLCFPVGAVTVWFTSWSTRAKAATTAVAFALLTVFTVAAATAPKTPSQDGTRTAVAASRPSPSPSAAPTPTKAASASSPTPTAAPSPTPTSAPTARATAAPTAPPTAPPVANTCGAPANPWGYNFCGRGGQITQPPGDFCGYFNCIASFWNGRGFVMECQDATYSKSGGIQGSCSHHGGNLRELYGT
;
A
#
# COMPACT_ATOMS: atom_id res chain seq x y z
N MET A 1 5.05 17.50 6.16
CA MET A 1 4.52 17.74 4.79
C MET A 1 3.53 18.89 4.87
N LEU A 2 3.50 19.82 3.92
CA LEU A 2 2.48 20.88 3.88
C LEU A 2 1.25 20.41 3.10
N SER A 3 0.08 20.87 3.50
CA SER A 3 -1.18 20.68 2.77
C SER A 3 -1.14 21.48 1.45
N PRO A 4 -1.84 21.05 0.38
CA PRO A 4 -1.89 21.77 -0.90
C PRO A 4 -2.34 23.24 -0.79
N ASP A 5 -3.15 23.56 0.22
CA ASP A 5 -3.64 24.91 0.50
C ASP A 5 -2.68 25.76 1.35
N GLY A 6 -1.58 25.18 1.82
CA GLY A 6 -0.56 25.86 2.62
C GLY A 6 -1.00 26.26 4.04
N LYS A 7 -2.23 25.93 4.45
CA LYS A 7 -2.77 26.33 5.77
C LYS A 7 -2.39 25.38 6.90
N TRP A 8 -1.97 24.18 6.55
CA TRP A 8 -1.70 23.09 7.49
C TRP A 8 -0.36 22.44 7.20
N TRP A 9 0.30 21.98 8.25
CA TRP A 9 1.48 21.14 8.14
C TRP A 9 1.30 19.88 8.99
N TRP A 10 1.82 18.76 8.48
CA TRP A 10 1.79 17.45 9.14
C TRP A 10 2.98 17.33 10.10
N ASP A 11 2.70 17.14 11.39
CA ASP A 11 3.70 17.01 12.47
C ASP A 11 4.21 15.58 12.69
N GLY A 12 3.66 14.60 11.98
CA GLY A 12 3.95 13.17 12.16
C GLY A 12 2.82 12.38 12.84
N ALA A 13 1.87 13.07 13.48
CA ALA A 13 0.71 12.47 14.15
C ALA A 13 -0.61 13.14 13.75
N GLN A 14 -0.62 14.45 13.50
CA GLN A 14 -1.81 15.23 13.15
C GLN A 14 -1.48 16.44 12.26
N TRP A 15 -2.53 17.00 11.64
CA TRP A 15 -2.43 18.25 10.90
C TRP A 15 -2.54 19.43 11.87
N VAL A 16 -1.53 20.29 11.89
CA VAL A 16 -1.44 21.47 12.76
C VAL A 16 -1.54 22.74 11.89
N PRO A 17 -2.32 23.77 12.31
CA PRO A 17 -2.47 24.99 11.52
C PRO A 17 -1.15 25.77 11.49
N VAL A 18 -0.86 26.39 10.35
CA VAL A 18 0.32 27.23 10.18
C VAL A 18 0.03 28.61 10.78
N THR A 19 0.51 28.86 12.00
CA THR A 19 0.38 30.18 12.64
C THR A 19 1.43 31.14 12.05
N PRO A 20 1.03 32.32 11.55
CA PRO A 20 1.98 33.33 11.07
C PRO A 20 2.95 33.72 12.20
N GLY A 21 4.23 33.41 12.03
CA GLY A 21 5.28 33.69 13.02
C GLY A 21 5.81 32.48 13.79
N SER A 22 5.25 31.28 13.61
CA SER A 22 5.85 30.06 14.16
C SER A 22 7.09 29.67 13.32
N PRO A 23 8.28 29.52 13.93
CA PRO A 23 9.45 29.05 13.21
C PRO A 23 9.17 27.65 12.66
N LEU A 24 9.28 27.49 11.34
CA LEU A 24 9.12 26.19 10.68
C LEU A 24 10.08 25.18 11.34
N PRO A 25 9.59 24.00 11.77
CA PRO A 25 10.45 23.00 12.37
C PRO A 25 11.44 22.51 11.32
N ALA A 26 12.72 22.69 11.61
CA ALA A 26 13.82 22.23 10.78
C ALA A 26 13.61 20.75 10.44
N GLY A 27 13.48 20.45 9.15
CA GLY A 27 13.14 19.14 8.62
C GLY A 27 13.91 18.01 9.31
N ASN A 28 13.16 16.97 9.67
CA ASN A 28 13.60 15.79 10.40
C ASN A 28 15.06 15.45 10.19
N ARG A 29 15.85 15.62 11.26
CA ARG A 29 17.17 15.02 11.37
C ARG A 29 17.01 13.53 11.14
N ARG A 30 17.54 13.06 10.03
CA ARG A 30 17.82 11.65 9.71
C ARG A 30 18.15 10.93 11.01
N ALA A 31 17.24 10.07 11.48
CA ALA A 31 17.39 9.38 12.75
C ALA A 31 18.72 8.62 12.68
N LYS A 32 19.73 9.15 13.38
CA LYS A 32 21.00 8.45 13.57
C LYS A 32 20.65 7.25 14.43
N VAL A 33 20.50 6.08 13.80
CA VAL A 33 20.50 4.82 14.54
C VAL A 33 21.75 4.88 15.43
N PRO A 34 21.60 4.89 16.76
CA PRO A 34 22.73 5.07 17.64
C PRO A 34 23.73 3.98 17.32
N THR A 35 24.96 4.36 17.00
CA THR A 35 26.05 3.45 16.58
C THR A 35 26.19 2.25 17.53
N VAL A 36 25.82 2.44 18.80
CA VAL A 36 25.72 1.42 19.85
C VAL A 36 24.75 0.28 19.48
N VAL A 37 23.58 0.55 18.89
CA VAL A 37 22.61 -0.50 18.47
C VAL A 37 23.16 -1.31 17.30
N ALA A 38 23.87 -0.69 16.37
CA ALA A 38 24.55 -1.40 15.28
C ALA A 38 25.71 -2.29 15.79
N ILE A 39 26.47 -1.80 16.79
CA ILE A 39 27.54 -2.57 17.44
C ILE A 39 26.96 -3.75 18.22
N ILE A 40 25.89 -3.56 19.00
CA ILE A 40 25.24 -4.63 19.76
C ILE A 40 24.67 -5.70 18.82
N ALA A 41 24.02 -5.32 17.72
CA ALA A 41 23.53 -6.26 16.72
C ALA A 41 24.68 -7.07 16.08
N LEU A 42 25.80 -6.42 15.75
CA LEU A 42 26.99 -7.11 15.23
C LEU A 42 27.57 -8.09 16.25
N VAL A 43 27.77 -7.66 17.49
CA VAL A 43 28.38 -8.48 18.54
C VAL A 43 27.48 -9.65 18.97
N LEU A 44 26.15 -9.51 18.90
CA LEU A 44 25.24 -10.61 19.22
C LEU A 44 25.02 -11.57 18.04
N CYS A 45 24.99 -11.08 16.80
CA CYS A 45 24.76 -11.94 15.63
C CYS A 45 26.00 -12.72 15.19
N PHE A 46 27.22 -12.19 15.39
CA PHE A 46 28.46 -12.87 14.97
C PHE A 46 28.79 -14.17 15.73
N PRO A 47 28.69 -14.26 17.07
CA PRO A 47 29.04 -15.49 17.78
C PRO A 47 27.99 -16.58 17.56
N VAL A 48 26.71 -16.22 17.42
CA VAL A 48 25.62 -17.19 17.13
C VAL A 48 25.78 -17.77 15.71
N GLY A 49 26.18 -16.97 14.73
CA GLY A 49 26.52 -17.45 13.38
C GLY A 49 27.78 -18.33 13.35
N ALA A 50 28.83 -17.97 14.09
CA ALA A 50 30.06 -18.75 14.17
C ALA A 50 29.86 -20.12 14.85
N VAL A 51 29.03 -20.17 15.89
CA VAL A 51 28.70 -21.42 16.61
C VAL A 51 27.84 -22.33 15.73
N THR A 52 26.85 -21.80 15.00
CA THR A 52 26.03 -22.64 14.09
C THR A 52 26.81 -23.21 12.89
N VAL A 53 27.85 -22.51 12.42
CA VAL A 53 28.78 -23.03 11.38
C VAL A 53 29.73 -24.11 11.94
N TRP A 54 30.07 -24.07 13.22
CA TRP A 54 30.96 -25.08 13.81
C TRP A 54 30.25 -26.42 14.06
N PHE A 55 28.97 -26.38 14.47
CA PHE A 55 28.17 -27.56 14.79
C PHE A 55 27.53 -28.28 13.59
N THR A 56 27.62 -27.72 12.38
CA THR A 56 27.17 -28.41 11.17
C THR A 56 28.28 -29.30 10.60
N SER A 57 27.93 -30.55 10.25
CA SER A 57 28.83 -31.64 9.82
C SER A 57 29.39 -31.46 8.40
N TRP A 58 29.73 -30.23 8.04
CA TRP A 58 30.25 -29.91 6.72
C TRP A 58 31.69 -30.41 6.56
N SER A 59 32.04 -30.79 5.33
CA SER A 59 33.40 -31.20 4.98
C SER A 59 34.38 -30.05 5.29
N THR A 60 35.62 -30.40 5.66
CA THR A 60 36.66 -29.43 6.02
C THR A 60 36.89 -28.39 4.92
N ARG A 61 36.65 -28.76 3.66
CA ARG A 61 36.74 -27.88 2.48
C ARG A 61 35.62 -26.83 2.45
N ALA A 62 34.39 -27.21 2.79
CA ALA A 62 33.26 -26.28 2.85
C ALA A 62 33.42 -25.27 3.99
N LYS A 63 33.96 -25.71 5.15
CA LYS A 63 34.26 -24.84 6.29
C LYS A 63 35.31 -23.77 5.94
N ALA A 64 36.37 -24.15 5.22
CA ALA A 64 37.43 -23.22 4.80
C ALA A 64 36.95 -22.18 3.77
N ALA A 65 36.07 -22.57 2.85
CA ALA A 65 35.52 -21.64 1.86
C ALA A 65 34.61 -20.58 2.50
N THR A 66 33.75 -20.99 3.44
CA THR A 66 32.85 -20.05 4.14
C THR A 66 33.59 -19.04 5.02
N THR A 67 34.65 -19.46 5.71
CA THR A 67 35.44 -18.55 6.55
C THR A 67 36.20 -17.54 5.70
N ALA A 68 36.77 -17.95 4.57
CA ALA A 68 37.44 -17.04 3.64
C ALA A 68 36.49 -15.96 3.08
N VAL A 69 35.26 -16.33 2.70
CA VAL A 69 34.25 -15.38 2.19
C VAL A 69 33.79 -14.41 3.27
N ALA A 70 33.55 -14.88 4.50
CA ALA A 70 33.16 -14.03 5.61
C ALA A 70 34.23 -13.00 5.97
N PHE A 71 35.51 -13.41 6.00
CA PHE A 71 36.63 -12.49 6.22
C PHE A 71 36.78 -11.46 5.08
N ALA A 72 36.61 -11.87 3.83
CA ALA A 72 36.68 -10.96 2.68
C ALA A 72 35.55 -9.91 2.69
N LEU A 73 34.33 -10.30 3.11
CA LEU A 73 33.22 -9.33 3.22
C LEU A 73 33.42 -8.35 4.38
N LEU A 74 34.01 -8.81 5.50
CA LEU A 74 34.31 -7.96 6.64
C LEU A 74 35.40 -6.92 6.32
N THR A 75 36.42 -7.28 5.53
CA THR A 75 37.46 -6.34 5.11
C THR A 75 36.96 -5.30 4.11
N VAL A 76 35.98 -5.63 3.25
CA VAL A 76 35.38 -4.65 2.33
C VAL A 76 34.53 -3.61 3.09
N PHE A 77 33.87 -3.99 4.18
CA PHE A 77 33.04 -3.07 4.97
C PHE A 77 33.85 -2.08 5.84
N THR A 78 35.09 -2.40 6.24
CA THR A 78 35.91 -1.50 7.08
C THR A 78 36.61 -0.38 6.31
N VAL A 79 36.77 -0.49 4.99
CA VAL A 79 37.44 0.55 4.17
C VAL A 79 36.51 1.72 3.81
N ALA A 80 35.19 1.59 4.00
CA ALA A 80 34.22 2.63 3.64
C ALA A 80 34.02 3.75 4.70
N ALA A 81 34.74 3.72 5.83
CA ALA A 81 34.50 4.64 6.96
C ALA A 81 35.50 5.81 7.09
N ALA A 82 36.52 5.95 6.22
CA ALA A 82 37.63 6.88 6.44
C ALA A 82 37.80 8.01 5.41
N THR A 83 36.79 8.33 4.59
CA THR A 83 36.85 9.50 3.69
C THR A 83 35.53 10.28 3.69
N ALA A 84 35.25 10.99 4.78
CA ALA A 84 34.27 12.07 4.76
C ALA A 84 34.97 13.40 4.41
N PRO A 85 34.75 13.98 3.22
CA PRO A 85 35.18 15.35 2.95
C PRO A 85 34.32 16.33 3.74
N LYS A 86 34.95 17.30 4.40
CA LYS A 86 34.30 18.52 4.91
C LYS A 86 33.71 19.27 3.70
N THR A 87 32.40 19.31 3.57
CA THR A 87 31.74 20.18 2.57
C THR A 87 31.44 21.55 3.20
N PRO A 88 31.98 22.65 2.64
CA PRO A 88 31.60 24.01 2.98
C PRO A 88 30.27 24.40 2.30
N SER A 89 29.62 25.43 2.85
CA SER A 89 28.47 26.15 2.28
C SER A 89 28.55 26.33 0.76
N GLN A 90 27.43 26.18 0.07
CA GLN A 90 27.22 26.87 -1.21
C GLN A 90 25.83 27.50 -1.29
N ASP A 91 25.89 28.83 -1.34
CA ASP A 91 24.98 29.74 -2.03
C ASP A 91 24.76 29.33 -3.49
N GLY A 92 23.64 29.77 -4.06
CA GLY A 92 23.15 29.32 -5.36
C GLY A 92 23.96 29.77 -6.56
N THR A 93 23.67 29.17 -7.71
CA THR A 93 23.64 29.79 -9.06
C THR A 93 22.97 28.82 -10.03
N ARG A 94 22.00 29.34 -10.80
CA ARG A 94 21.34 28.70 -11.95
C ARG A 94 22.35 28.41 -13.06
N THR A 95 22.24 27.26 -13.72
CA THR A 95 22.47 27.17 -15.18
C THR A 95 21.54 26.13 -15.80
N ALA A 96 20.70 26.58 -16.73
CA ALA A 96 19.94 25.74 -17.63
C ALA A 96 20.84 25.22 -18.75
N VAL A 97 20.75 23.94 -19.11
CA VAL A 97 21.13 23.45 -20.45
C VAL A 97 20.14 22.38 -20.88
N ALA A 98 19.45 22.66 -21.98
CA ALA A 98 18.66 21.71 -22.74
C ALA A 98 19.57 20.92 -23.70
N ALA A 99 19.33 19.61 -23.90
CA ALA A 99 19.42 18.90 -25.19
C ALA A 99 19.20 17.36 -25.06
N SER A 100 18.04 16.92 -25.57
CA SER A 100 17.83 15.85 -26.57
C SER A 100 18.27 14.38 -26.38
N ARG A 101 17.22 13.51 -26.32
CA ARG A 101 16.97 12.21 -27.03
C ARG A 101 17.83 10.95 -26.72
N PRO A 102 17.39 9.71 -27.08
CA PRO A 102 16.08 9.25 -27.56
C PRO A 102 15.42 8.12 -26.72
N SER A 103 14.16 7.85 -27.07
CA SER A 103 13.28 6.77 -26.61
C SER A 103 13.74 5.39 -27.12
N PRO A 104 13.81 4.34 -26.28
CA PRO A 104 13.68 2.96 -26.73
C PRO A 104 12.20 2.52 -26.74
N SER A 105 11.80 1.97 -27.89
CA SER A 105 10.49 1.35 -28.17
C SER A 105 10.28 0.08 -27.34
N PRO A 106 9.05 -0.25 -26.89
CA PRO A 106 8.75 -1.55 -26.31
C PRO A 106 8.67 -2.62 -27.41
N SER A 107 9.33 -3.76 -27.21
CA SER A 107 9.20 -4.95 -28.05
C SER A 107 9.35 -6.21 -27.20
N ALA A 108 8.23 -6.88 -26.96
CA ALA A 108 8.05 -8.33 -27.07
C ALA A 108 6.73 -8.72 -26.38
N ALA A 109 5.77 -9.10 -27.22
CA ALA A 109 4.53 -9.77 -26.81
C ALA A 109 4.82 -11.21 -26.37
N PRO A 110 4.13 -11.75 -25.36
CA PRO A 110 4.04 -13.19 -25.19
C PRO A 110 2.92 -13.76 -26.07
N THR A 111 3.29 -14.73 -26.88
CA THR A 111 2.45 -15.65 -27.64
C THR A 111 1.58 -16.50 -26.69
N PRO A 112 0.24 -16.52 -26.82
CA PRO A 112 -0.56 -17.60 -26.25
C PRO A 112 -0.61 -18.79 -27.21
N THR A 113 -0.03 -19.90 -26.77
CA THR A 113 -0.09 -21.22 -27.40
C THR A 113 -1.53 -21.71 -27.48
N LYS A 114 -2.01 -21.91 -28.70
CA LYS A 114 -3.24 -22.63 -29.04
C LYS A 114 -3.06 -24.11 -28.71
N ALA A 115 -3.65 -24.58 -27.62
CA ALA A 115 -3.90 -26.00 -27.39
C ALA A 115 -5.40 -26.26 -27.60
N ALA A 116 -5.73 -26.85 -28.74
CA ALA A 116 -7.01 -27.50 -28.95
C ALA A 116 -7.04 -28.76 -28.09
N SER A 117 -8.08 -28.93 -27.29
CA SER A 117 -8.51 -30.27 -26.88
C SER A 117 -10.03 -30.29 -26.82
N ALA A 118 -10.58 -31.04 -27.76
CA ALA A 118 -12.00 -31.32 -27.89
C ALA A 118 -12.44 -32.29 -26.79
N SER A 119 -13.56 -31.98 -26.15
CA SER A 119 -14.48 -32.98 -25.57
C SER A 119 -15.83 -32.30 -25.36
N SER A 120 -16.73 -32.55 -26.31
CA SER A 120 -18.14 -32.22 -26.24
C SER A 120 -18.89 -33.39 -25.60
N PRO A 121 -19.59 -33.19 -24.48
CA PRO A 121 -20.75 -34.00 -24.15
C PRO A 121 -22.01 -33.19 -24.46
N THR A 122 -22.82 -33.76 -25.35
CA THR A 122 -24.19 -33.37 -25.70
C THR A 122 -25.09 -33.32 -24.45
N PRO A 123 -25.71 -32.17 -24.09
CA PRO A 123 -26.88 -32.17 -23.23
C PRO A 123 -28.15 -32.31 -24.09
N THR A 124 -28.82 -33.43 -23.85
CA THR A 124 -30.14 -33.87 -24.28
C THR A 124 -31.22 -32.79 -24.15
N ALA A 125 -32.06 -32.69 -25.17
CA ALA A 125 -33.21 -31.78 -25.23
C ALA A 125 -34.32 -32.16 -24.23
N ALA A 126 -34.84 -31.11 -23.57
CA ALA A 126 -36.21 -30.80 -23.15
C ALA A 126 -37.09 -31.89 -22.51
N PRO A 127 -37.79 -31.50 -21.42
CA PRO A 127 -39.24 -31.39 -21.59
C PRO A 127 -39.83 -30.02 -21.23
N SER A 128 -40.73 -29.60 -22.11
CA SER A 128 -41.99 -28.84 -21.96
C SER A 128 -42.17 -27.87 -20.76
N PRO A 129 -42.41 -26.56 -20.99
CA PRO A 129 -42.90 -25.66 -19.96
C PRO A 129 -44.39 -25.93 -19.65
N THR A 130 -44.65 -26.39 -18.44
CA THR A 130 -46.00 -26.48 -17.83
C THR A 130 -46.56 -25.06 -17.60
N PRO A 131 -47.87 -24.83 -17.85
CA PRO A 131 -48.45 -23.49 -17.94
C PRO A 131 -48.33 -22.64 -16.67
N THR A 132 -48.01 -21.37 -16.95
CA THR A 132 -48.15 -20.17 -16.13
C THR A 132 -49.39 -20.19 -15.23
N SER A 133 -49.18 -20.35 -13.93
CA SER A 133 -50.12 -19.87 -12.93
C SER A 133 -50.00 -18.35 -12.82
N ALA A 134 -51.09 -17.65 -13.11
CA ALA A 134 -51.19 -16.20 -13.01
C ALA A 134 -50.80 -15.75 -11.59
N PRO A 135 -49.84 -14.81 -11.43
CA PRO A 135 -49.57 -14.24 -10.12
C PRO A 135 -50.78 -13.41 -9.68
N THR A 136 -51.43 -13.87 -8.61
CA THR A 136 -52.36 -13.09 -7.80
C THR A 136 -51.74 -11.72 -7.53
N ALA A 137 -52.44 -10.65 -7.94
CA ALA A 137 -52.03 -9.28 -7.68
C ALA A 137 -51.88 -9.09 -6.16
N ARG A 138 -50.62 -9.11 -5.69
CA ARG A 138 -50.28 -8.79 -4.31
C ARG A 138 -50.60 -7.31 -4.10
N ALA A 139 -51.41 -7.03 -3.08
CA ALA A 139 -51.76 -5.67 -2.70
C ALA A 139 -50.50 -4.80 -2.67
N THR A 140 -50.54 -3.71 -3.44
CA THR A 140 -49.57 -2.63 -3.43
C THR A 140 -49.50 -2.10 -2.00
N ALA A 141 -48.45 -2.47 -1.26
CA ALA A 141 -48.12 -1.81 -0.02
C ALA A 141 -47.94 -0.32 -0.33
N ALA A 142 -48.61 0.54 0.44
CA ALA A 142 -48.39 1.98 0.38
C ALA A 142 -46.88 2.28 0.45
N PRO A 143 -46.38 3.29 -0.28
CA PRO A 143 -44.97 3.65 -0.22
C PRO A 143 -44.58 3.92 1.23
N THR A 144 -43.79 3.03 1.81
CA THR A 144 -43.10 3.29 3.07
C THR A 144 -42.31 4.57 2.84
N ALA A 145 -42.58 5.60 3.64
CA ALA A 145 -41.83 6.86 3.56
C ALA A 145 -40.33 6.55 3.56
N PRO A 146 -39.53 7.20 2.70
CA PRO A 146 -38.09 6.98 2.69
C PRO A 146 -37.56 7.19 4.11
N PRO A 147 -36.71 6.28 4.62
CA PRO A 147 -36.16 6.41 5.97
C PRO A 147 -35.54 7.79 6.10
N THR A 148 -35.94 8.53 7.13
CA THR A 148 -35.36 9.83 7.48
C THR A 148 -33.85 9.68 7.50
N ALA A 149 -33.16 10.37 6.58
CA ALA A 149 -31.71 10.28 6.47
C ALA A 149 -31.09 10.67 7.83
N PRO A 150 -30.14 9.87 8.35
CA PRO A 150 -29.42 10.21 9.56
C PRO A 150 -28.83 11.63 9.47
N PRO A 151 -28.71 12.35 10.59
CA PRO A 151 -28.07 13.67 10.61
C PRO A 151 -26.70 13.59 9.94
N VAL A 152 -26.43 14.53 9.03
CA VAL A 152 -25.23 14.56 8.20
C VAL A 152 -24.01 14.76 9.11
N ALA A 153 -23.35 13.67 9.48
CA ALA A 153 -22.08 13.72 10.18
C ALA A 153 -21.03 14.39 9.26
N ASN A 154 -20.11 15.15 9.84
CA ASN A 154 -19.03 15.76 9.08
C ASN A 154 -18.10 14.64 8.57
N THR A 155 -18.18 14.31 7.28
CA THR A 155 -17.51 13.13 6.71
C THR A 155 -16.07 13.40 6.26
N CYS A 156 -15.55 14.62 6.48
CA CYS A 156 -14.24 15.06 6.02
C CYS A 156 -14.02 14.81 4.51
N GLY A 157 -15.08 15.01 3.73
CA GLY A 157 -15.08 14.81 2.29
C GLY A 157 -15.31 13.38 1.83
N ALA A 158 -15.68 12.45 2.73
CA ALA A 158 -16.19 11.16 2.28
C ALA A 158 -17.59 11.34 1.67
N PRO A 159 -17.91 10.61 0.58
CA PRO A 159 -19.26 10.58 0.06
C PRO A 159 -20.26 10.22 1.17
N ALA A 160 -21.45 10.83 1.15
CA ALA A 160 -22.56 10.37 1.98
C ALA A 160 -22.72 8.87 1.77
N ASN A 161 -22.91 8.10 2.83
CA ASN A 161 -23.05 6.64 2.77
C ASN A 161 -23.85 6.15 3.98
N PRO A 162 -24.54 5.00 3.86
CA PRO A 162 -25.48 4.53 4.88
C PRO A 162 -24.83 4.07 6.19
N TRP A 163 -23.52 3.83 6.19
CA TRP A 163 -22.77 3.34 7.36
C TRP A 163 -22.10 4.46 8.16
N GLY A 164 -22.21 5.71 7.73
CA GLY A 164 -21.54 6.83 8.38
C GLY A 164 -20.03 6.85 8.19
N TYR A 165 -19.48 6.13 7.21
CA TYR A 165 -18.04 6.15 6.97
C TYR A 165 -17.52 7.54 6.60
N ASN A 166 -16.31 7.84 7.04
CA ASN A 166 -15.71 9.17 6.94
C ASN A 166 -14.20 9.11 6.67
N PHE A 167 -13.61 10.26 6.32
CA PHE A 167 -12.17 10.43 6.10
C PHE A 167 -11.50 11.28 7.20
N CYS A 168 -12.10 11.35 8.38
CA CYS A 168 -11.66 12.28 9.42
C CYS A 168 -10.44 11.82 10.22
N GLY A 169 -9.89 10.63 9.93
CA GLY A 169 -8.82 10.04 10.74
C GLY A 169 -9.27 9.65 12.15
N ARG A 170 -10.57 9.52 12.37
CA ARG A 170 -11.19 9.18 13.67
C ARG A 170 -12.13 8.01 13.48
N GLY A 171 -12.25 7.19 14.52
CA GLY A 171 -13.01 5.95 14.50
C GLY A 171 -12.16 4.73 14.16
N GLY A 172 -12.81 3.58 14.01
CA GLY A 172 -12.15 2.32 13.69
C GLY A 172 -11.85 2.18 12.19
N GLN A 173 -10.73 1.54 11.86
CA GLN A 173 -10.44 1.12 10.49
C GLN A 173 -11.47 0.09 10.02
N ILE A 174 -11.94 0.21 8.78
CA ILE A 174 -12.94 -0.73 8.24
C ILE A 174 -12.23 -1.96 7.69
N THR A 175 -12.11 -3.02 8.48
CA THR A 175 -11.52 -4.32 8.05
C THR A 175 -12.58 -5.34 7.62
N GLN A 176 -13.84 -5.09 7.97
CA GLN A 176 -14.99 -5.93 7.60
C GLN A 176 -16.09 -5.06 7.00
N PRO A 177 -15.94 -4.63 5.73
CA PRO A 177 -16.98 -3.88 5.06
C PRO A 177 -18.24 -4.75 4.86
N PRO A 178 -19.44 -4.16 4.93
CA PRO A 178 -20.72 -4.80 4.59
C PRO A 178 -20.69 -5.41 3.18
N GLY A 179 -21.41 -6.51 2.96
CA GLY A 179 -21.35 -7.25 1.69
C GLY A 179 -21.79 -6.46 0.45
N ASP A 180 -22.60 -5.42 0.65
CA ASP A 180 -23.10 -4.48 -0.36
C ASP A 180 -22.20 -3.24 -0.54
N PHE A 181 -21.05 -3.17 0.13
CA PHE A 181 -20.12 -2.04 0.07
C PHE A 181 -19.75 -1.65 -1.37
N CYS A 182 -19.40 -2.62 -2.21
CA CYS A 182 -19.02 -2.38 -3.62
C CYS A 182 -20.21 -2.11 -4.55
N GLY A 183 -21.44 -2.23 -4.06
CA GLY A 183 -22.62 -1.71 -4.74
C GLY A 183 -22.80 -0.20 -4.54
N TYR A 184 -22.19 0.35 -3.50
CA TYR A 184 -22.25 1.77 -3.16
C TYR A 184 -20.98 2.53 -3.56
N PHE A 185 -19.82 1.97 -3.24
CA PHE A 185 -18.51 2.53 -3.56
C PHE A 185 -17.89 1.83 -4.77
N ASN A 186 -17.15 2.59 -5.59
CA ASN A 186 -16.44 2.04 -6.74
C ASN A 186 -15.22 1.22 -6.30
N CYS A 187 -15.38 -0.09 -6.11
CA CYS A 187 -14.31 -0.96 -5.68
C CYS A 187 -13.38 -1.37 -6.82
N ILE A 188 -12.11 -1.59 -6.49
CA ILE A 188 -11.19 -2.32 -7.38
C ILE A 188 -11.63 -3.78 -7.53
N ALA A 189 -11.27 -4.42 -8.64
CA ALA A 189 -11.65 -5.81 -8.92
C ALA A 189 -11.20 -6.81 -7.84
N SER A 190 -10.07 -6.55 -7.18
CA SER A 190 -9.51 -7.41 -6.13
C SER A 190 -9.97 -7.06 -4.71
N PHE A 191 -10.95 -6.16 -4.54
CA PHE A 191 -11.35 -5.63 -3.23
C PHE A 191 -11.64 -6.74 -2.21
N TRP A 192 -12.47 -7.73 -2.58
CA TRP A 192 -12.85 -8.82 -1.66
C TRP A 192 -11.72 -9.79 -1.31
N ASN A 193 -10.62 -9.78 -2.07
CA ASN A 193 -9.41 -10.56 -1.77
C ASN A 193 -8.47 -9.85 -0.77
N GLY A 194 -8.73 -8.57 -0.49
CA GLY A 194 -7.93 -7.75 0.41
C GLY A 194 -8.06 -8.19 1.88
N ARG A 195 -6.96 -8.08 2.62
CA ARG A 195 -6.84 -8.49 4.03
C ARG A 195 -6.55 -7.33 4.99
N GLY A 196 -6.51 -6.11 4.46
CA GLY A 196 -6.23 -4.90 5.22
C GLY A 196 -7.50 -4.18 5.62
N PHE A 197 -7.38 -2.87 5.79
CA PHE A 197 -8.51 -1.96 5.94
C PHE A 197 -8.92 -1.35 4.60
N VAL A 198 -10.12 -0.77 4.56
CA VAL A 198 -10.63 -0.05 3.39
C VAL A 198 -9.94 1.31 3.24
N MET A 199 -9.47 1.59 2.03
CA MET A 199 -8.85 2.84 1.67
C MET A 199 -9.31 3.30 0.29
N GLU A 200 -9.29 4.60 0.06
CA GLU A 200 -9.45 5.21 -1.25
C GLU A 200 -8.09 5.29 -1.94
N CYS A 201 -8.04 4.89 -3.21
CA CYS A 201 -6.91 5.04 -4.12
C CYS A 201 -6.95 6.41 -4.82
N GLN A 202 -5.88 6.82 -5.49
CA GLN A 202 -5.82 8.13 -6.16
C GLN A 202 -6.83 8.32 -7.31
N ASP A 203 -7.28 7.23 -7.93
CA ASP A 203 -8.30 7.24 -8.97
C ASP A 203 -9.75 7.19 -8.43
N ALA A 204 -9.94 7.46 -7.13
CA ALA A 204 -11.22 7.39 -6.42
C ALA A 204 -11.87 5.99 -6.40
N THR A 205 -11.09 4.94 -6.64
CA THR A 205 -11.52 3.56 -6.37
C THR A 205 -11.20 3.16 -4.93
N TYR A 206 -11.88 2.13 -4.42
CA TYR A 206 -11.69 1.62 -3.06
C TYR A 206 -10.98 0.26 -3.06
N SER A 207 -10.03 0.10 -2.14
CA SER A 207 -9.27 -1.14 -1.92
C SER A 207 -9.40 -1.60 -0.47
N LYS A 208 -9.50 -2.92 -0.23
CA LYS A 208 -9.45 -3.53 1.11
C LYS A 208 -8.03 -4.03 1.47
N SER A 209 -7.02 -3.41 0.90
CA SER A 209 -5.61 -3.77 1.12
C SER A 209 -4.84 -2.71 1.92
N GLY A 210 -5.53 -1.79 2.58
CA GLY A 210 -4.91 -0.77 3.41
C GLY A 210 -3.98 -1.32 4.47
N GLY A 211 -2.84 -0.66 4.65
CA GLY A 211 -1.76 -1.11 5.53
C GLY A 211 -0.86 -2.20 4.93
N ILE A 212 -1.20 -2.74 3.75
CA ILE A 212 -0.39 -3.75 3.05
C ILE A 212 0.49 -3.07 2.01
N GLN A 213 1.74 -3.53 1.89
CA GLN A 213 2.69 -3.05 0.86
C GLN A 213 2.10 -3.27 -0.54
N GLY A 214 2.16 -2.22 -1.38
CA GLY A 214 1.64 -2.27 -2.75
C GLY A 214 0.13 -2.06 -2.88
N SER A 215 -0.55 -1.67 -1.79
CA SER A 215 -1.93 -1.18 -1.86
C SER A 215 -2.09 -0.06 -2.88
N CYS A 216 -3.19 -0.11 -3.63
CA CYS A 216 -3.50 0.81 -4.73
C CYS A 216 -2.39 1.01 -5.78
N SER A 217 -1.37 0.12 -5.87
CA SER A 217 -0.23 0.30 -6.78
C SER A 217 -0.61 0.46 -8.26
N HIS A 218 -1.68 -0.19 -8.68
CA HIS A 218 -2.23 -0.11 -10.04
C HIS A 218 -3.27 1.03 -10.21
N HIS A 219 -3.57 1.73 -9.12
CA HIS A 219 -4.62 2.76 -8.98
C HIS A 219 -4.04 4.10 -8.51
N GLY A 220 -2.79 4.39 -8.91
CA GLY A 220 -2.08 5.64 -8.58
C GLY A 220 -1.55 5.73 -7.14
N GLY A 221 -1.67 4.65 -6.37
CA GLY A 221 -1.26 4.59 -4.97
C GLY A 221 -2.36 4.99 -3.99
N ASN A 222 -2.02 4.91 -2.71
CA ASN A 222 -2.93 5.19 -1.61
C ASN A 222 -3.25 6.68 -1.52
N LEU A 223 -4.53 7.04 -1.43
CA LEU A 223 -4.96 8.41 -1.21
C LEU A 223 -5.25 8.68 0.27
N ARG A 224 -6.22 7.96 0.84
CA ARG A 224 -6.63 8.12 2.25
C ARG A 224 -7.39 6.90 2.77
N GLU A 225 -7.34 6.70 4.08
CA GLU A 225 -8.05 5.62 4.75
C GLU A 225 -9.51 6.00 5.05
N LEU A 226 -10.42 5.03 4.91
CA LEU A 226 -11.83 5.17 5.27
C LEU A 226 -12.07 4.64 6.69
N TYR A 227 -12.71 5.44 7.53
CA TYR A 227 -12.97 5.13 8.93
C TYR A 227 -14.47 5.00 9.22
N GLY A 228 -14.80 4.24 10.25
CA GLY A 228 -16.12 4.27 10.88
C GLY A 228 -16.37 5.54 11.68
N THR A 229 -17.63 5.83 11.99
CA THR A 229 -18.00 6.83 13.02
C THR A 229 -17.81 6.29 14.42
#